data_AF-A0A969QBL8-F1
#
_entry.id   AF-A0A969QBL8-F1
#
_cell.length_a   1.000
_cell.length_b   1.000
_cell.length_c   1.000
_cell.angle_alpha   90.00
_cell.angle_beta   90.00
_cell.angle_gamma   90.00
#
_symmetry.space_group_name_H-M   'P 1'
#
loop_
_entity.id
_entity.type
_entity.pdbx_description
1 polymer ?
#
loop_
_entity_poly.entity_id
_entity_poly.type
_entity_poly.pdbx_seq_one_letter_code
_entity_poly.pdbx_strand_id
1 'polypeptide(L)'
;MIMAARKSSPPLSTTAKSNDIITPEACLKYYRDMLLIRRFEERAGQLYGMGLIAGFCHLYIGQEAVVTGMQAAQQKGDQVITGYRDHGHMLACGMSPREIMAELTGRVGGSSRGKGGSMHMFSQEAQFFGGHGIVGAQVALGTGLALANRYRGNDSVSVAYFGDGAANQGQVYES
;
A
#
# COMPACT_ATOMS: atom_id res chain seq x y z
N MET A 1 7.81 -40.98 -1.36
CA MET A 1 7.56 -40.46 0.00
C MET A 1 8.89 -39.91 0.52
N ILE A 2 9.27 -38.69 0.11
CA ILE A 2 10.53 -38.07 0.51
C ILE A 2 10.17 -37.02 1.57
N MET A 3 10.40 -37.36 2.83
CA MET A 3 10.32 -36.40 3.93
C MET A 3 11.51 -35.45 3.80
N ALA A 4 11.27 -34.23 3.31
CA ALA A 4 12.22 -33.15 3.45
C ALA A 4 12.35 -32.82 4.95
N ALA A 5 13.54 -33.02 5.50
CA ALA A 5 13.86 -32.72 6.89
C ALA A 5 13.49 -31.25 7.20
N ARG A 6 12.62 -31.03 8.19
CA ARG A 6 12.38 -29.71 8.77
C ARG A 6 13.71 -29.21 9.34
N LYS A 7 14.37 -28.28 8.64
CA LYS A 7 15.33 -27.39 9.31
C LYS A 7 14.53 -26.62 10.35
N SER A 8 14.83 -26.83 11.63
CA SER A 8 14.26 -26.09 12.74
C SER A 8 14.55 -24.60 12.51
N SER A 9 13.52 -23.81 12.31
CA SER A 9 13.61 -22.35 12.34
C SER A 9 14.26 -21.95 13.66
N PRO A 10 15.27 -21.06 13.68
CA PRO A 10 15.75 -20.51 14.94
C PRO A 10 14.57 -19.85 15.67
N PRO A 11 14.54 -19.88 17.02
CA PRO A 11 13.49 -19.22 17.77
C PRO A 11 13.42 -17.76 17.33
N LEU A 12 12.22 -17.29 16.97
CA LEU A 12 11.95 -15.87 16.76
C LEU A 12 12.49 -15.14 17.98
N SER A 13 13.57 -14.37 17.77
CA SER A 13 14.17 -13.55 18.81
C SER A 13 13.13 -12.55 19.29
N THR A 14 12.42 -12.89 20.36
CA THR A 14 11.52 -11.99 21.08
C THR A 14 12.34 -11.00 21.90
N THR A 15 13.06 -10.14 21.20
CA THR A 15 13.61 -8.89 21.73
C THR A 15 12.94 -7.75 20.99
N ALA A 16 11.63 -7.63 21.18
CA ALA A 16 10.99 -6.34 21.01
C ALA A 16 11.64 -5.40 22.05
N LYS A 17 12.66 -4.66 21.62
CA LYS A 17 13.18 -3.54 22.38
C LYS A 17 12.06 -2.52 22.45
N SER A 18 11.31 -2.61 23.53
CA SER A 18 10.39 -1.58 23.99
C SER A 18 11.21 -0.35 24.38
N ASN A 19 10.78 0.82 23.88
CA ASN A 19 11.34 2.17 24.04
C ASN A 19 12.26 2.72 22.94
N ASP A 20 11.96 2.50 21.65
CA ASP A 20 12.37 3.49 20.65
C ASP A 20 11.49 4.73 20.82
N ILE A 21 12.00 5.70 21.56
CA ILE A 21 11.38 7.03 21.65
C ILE A 21 11.37 7.61 20.24
N ILE A 22 10.19 7.76 19.65
CA ILE A 22 10.02 8.45 18.36
C ILE A 22 10.60 9.86 18.52
N THR A 23 11.59 10.20 17.70
CA THR A 23 12.26 11.50 17.81
C THR A 23 11.35 12.63 17.34
N PRO A 24 11.55 13.87 17.81
CA PRO A 24 10.81 15.04 17.30
C PRO A 24 10.90 15.18 15.77
N GLU A 25 12.04 14.83 15.18
CA GLU A 25 12.26 14.86 13.72
C GLU A 25 11.40 13.82 13.00
N ALA A 26 11.30 12.60 13.56
CA ALA A 26 10.43 11.56 13.04
C ALA A 26 8.96 11.97 13.13
N CYS A 27 8.52 12.54 14.25
CA CYS A 27 7.18 13.11 14.40
C CYS A 27 6.88 14.20 13.35
N LEU A 28 7.81 15.13 13.14
CA LEU A 28 7.66 16.16 12.10
C LEU A 28 7.60 15.58 10.70
N LYS A 29 8.36 14.50 10.42
CA LYS A 29 8.28 13.78 9.15
C LYS A 29 6.90 13.16 8.97
N TYR A 30 6.40 12.40 9.94
CA TYR A 30 5.09 11.75 9.85
C TYR A 30 3.97 12.78 9.70
N TYR A 31 4.04 13.90 10.42
CA TYR A 31 3.09 15.00 10.24
C TYR A 31 3.10 15.55 8.81
N ARG A 32 4.29 15.78 8.23
CA ARG A 32 4.41 16.25 6.85
C ARG A 32 3.88 15.23 5.84
N ASP A 33 4.16 13.95 6.04
CA ASP A 33 3.67 12.87 5.17
C ASP A 33 2.13 12.80 5.20
N MET A 34 1.53 12.80 6.40
CA MET A 34 0.07 12.82 6.55
C MET A 34 -0.56 14.08 5.97
N LEU A 35 0.06 15.25 6.17
CA LEU A 35 -0.44 16.51 5.62
C LEU A 35 -0.34 16.53 4.09
N LEU A 36 0.73 15.98 3.51
CA LEU A 36 0.86 15.83 2.06
C LEU A 36 -0.27 14.98 1.50
N ILE A 37 -0.55 13.82 2.10
CA ILE A 37 -1.66 12.95 1.70
C ILE A 37 -2.97 13.75 1.78
N ARG A 38 -3.29 14.36 2.93
CA ARG A 38 -4.52 15.15 3.09
C ARG A 38 -4.69 16.21 2.00
N ARG A 39 -3.66 17.01 1.73
CA ARG A 39 -3.73 18.09 0.73
C ARG A 39 -3.83 17.56 -0.70
N PHE A 40 -3.17 16.44 -0.99
CA PHE A 40 -3.30 15.76 -2.26
C PHE A 40 -4.75 15.29 -2.49
N GLU A 41 -5.34 14.62 -1.51
CA GLU A 41 -6.71 14.11 -1.56
C GLU A 41 -7.75 15.24 -1.69
N GLU A 42 -7.60 16.32 -0.93
CA GLU A 42 -8.48 17.51 -1.06
C GLU A 42 -8.43 18.08 -2.48
N ARG A 43 -7.25 18.13 -3.09
CA ARG A 43 -7.09 18.60 -4.47
C ARG A 43 -7.66 17.62 -5.48
N ALA A 44 -7.48 16.31 -5.29
CA ALA A 44 -8.10 15.28 -6.12
C ALA A 44 -9.62 15.39 -6.07
N GLY A 45 -10.21 15.53 -4.87
CA GLY A 45 -11.64 15.74 -4.68
C GLY A 45 -12.16 17.01 -5.38
N GLN A 46 -11.41 18.11 -5.30
CA GLN A 46 -11.76 19.34 -6.02
C GLN A 46 -11.76 19.14 -7.55
N LEU A 47 -10.71 18.52 -8.10
CA LEU A 47 -10.61 18.26 -9.54
C LEU A 47 -11.69 17.29 -10.03
N TYR A 48 -12.05 16.29 -9.22
CA TYR A 48 -13.17 15.40 -9.48
C TYR A 48 -14.50 16.15 -9.53
N GLY A 49 -14.77 17.02 -8.54
CA GLY A 49 -15.96 17.88 -8.53
C GLY A 49 -16.04 18.86 -9.71
N MET A 50 -14.89 19.23 -10.29
CA MET A 50 -14.80 20.03 -11.52
C MET A 50 -14.93 19.20 -12.81
N GLY A 51 -15.06 17.87 -12.71
CA GLY A 51 -15.11 16.96 -13.87
C GLY A 51 -13.77 16.77 -14.59
N LEU A 52 -12.64 17.13 -13.95
CA LEU A 52 -11.29 17.00 -14.52
C LEU A 52 -10.66 15.62 -14.26
N ILE A 53 -11.24 14.85 -13.33
CA ILE A 53 -10.97 13.43 -13.11
C ILE A 53 -12.28 12.70 -13.47
N ALA A 54 -12.20 11.73 -14.37
CA ALA A 54 -13.36 10.97 -14.85
C ALA A 54 -13.46 9.60 -14.18
N GLY A 55 -14.65 9.01 -14.17
CA GLY A 55 -14.88 7.68 -13.61
C GLY A 55 -14.88 7.67 -12.09
N PHE A 56 -14.02 6.87 -11.47
CA PHE A 56 -13.96 6.69 -10.02
C PHE A 56 -12.87 7.56 -9.39
N CYS A 57 -13.10 8.02 -8.16
CA CYS A 57 -12.11 8.73 -7.35
C CYS A 57 -12.36 8.46 -5.86
N HIS A 58 -11.57 7.56 -5.26
CA HIS A 58 -11.78 7.11 -3.89
C HIS A 58 -10.76 7.75 -2.94
N LEU A 59 -11.20 8.79 -2.24
CA LEU A 59 -10.29 9.61 -1.43
C LEU A 59 -9.83 8.90 -0.15
N TYR A 60 -8.55 9.01 0.22
CA TYR A 60 -7.94 8.44 1.43
C TYR A 60 -8.11 9.30 2.71
N ILE A 61 -9.00 10.30 2.66
CA ILE A 61 -9.18 11.28 3.74
C ILE A 61 -9.62 10.58 5.03
N GLY A 62 -8.87 10.85 6.11
CA GLY A 62 -9.14 10.34 7.46
C GLY A 62 -8.39 9.06 7.81
N GLN A 63 -7.62 8.49 6.87
CA GLN A 63 -6.85 7.27 7.08
C GLN A 63 -5.33 7.49 6.99
N GLU A 64 -4.87 8.74 6.91
CA GLU A 64 -3.47 9.09 6.61
C GLU A 64 -2.49 8.45 7.59
N ALA A 65 -2.86 8.40 8.87
CA ALA A 65 -2.04 7.78 9.92
C ALA A 65 -1.80 6.28 9.69
N VAL A 66 -2.74 5.57 9.03
CA VAL A 66 -2.62 4.13 8.76
C VAL A 66 -1.43 3.85 7.86
N VAL A 67 -1.39 4.47 6.67
CA VAL A 67 -0.29 4.27 5.72
C VAL A 67 1.02 4.85 6.22
N THR A 68 1.01 6.04 6.84
CA THR A 68 2.24 6.64 7.38
C THR A 68 2.84 5.77 8.49
N GLY A 69 2.02 5.25 9.40
CA GLY A 69 2.47 4.37 10.48
C GLY A 69 2.99 3.03 9.96
N MET A 70 2.28 2.40 9.02
CA MET A 70 2.71 1.15 8.42
C MET A 70 4.02 1.31 7.64
N GLN A 71 4.14 2.38 6.83
CA GLN A 71 5.36 2.66 6.08
C GLN A 71 6.56 2.91 7.00
N ALA A 72 6.34 3.51 8.17
CA ALA A 72 7.39 3.74 9.16
C ALA A 72 7.94 2.43 9.78
N ALA A 73 7.13 1.37 9.80
CA ALA A 73 7.51 0.05 10.32
C ALA A 73 8.06 -0.90 9.23
N GLN A 74 7.87 -0.57 7.95
CA GLN A 74 8.30 -1.40 6.84
C GLN A 74 9.81 -1.36 6.61
N GLN A 75 10.34 -2.48 6.15
CA GLN A 75 11.72 -2.64 5.74
C GLN A 75 11.85 -2.60 4.22
N LYS A 76 13.07 -2.37 3.74
CA LYS A 76 13.36 -2.39 2.30
C LYS A 76 13.07 -3.78 1.74
N GLY A 77 12.22 -3.83 0.70
CA GLY A 77 11.81 -5.07 0.04
C GLY A 77 10.44 -5.56 0.48
N ASP A 78 9.87 -5.02 1.57
CA ASP A 78 8.49 -5.27 1.95
C ASP A 78 7.55 -4.75 0.87
N GLN A 79 6.44 -5.46 0.70
CA GLN A 79 5.52 -5.29 -0.41
C GLN A 79 4.18 -4.81 0.11
N VAL A 80 3.54 -3.92 -0.63
CA VAL A 80 2.21 -3.38 -0.30
C VAL A 80 1.23 -3.74 -1.40
N ILE A 81 0.06 -4.23 -1.03
CA ILE A 81 -1.07 -4.43 -1.95
C ILE A 81 -2.36 -4.00 -1.26
N THR A 82 -3.27 -3.33 -1.98
CA THR A 82 -4.45 -2.72 -1.37
C THR A 82 -5.67 -2.74 -2.30
N GLY A 83 -6.82 -2.32 -1.78
CA GLY A 83 -8.02 -2.07 -2.58
C GLY A 83 -7.96 -0.74 -3.35
N TYR A 84 -9.08 -0.32 -3.91
CA TYR A 84 -9.20 0.86 -4.79
C TYR A 84 -8.98 2.24 -4.12
N ARG A 85 -8.71 2.30 -2.81
CA ARG A 85 -8.49 3.55 -2.06
C ARG A 85 -7.00 3.70 -1.78
N ASP A 86 -6.22 3.92 -2.82
CA ASP A 86 -4.78 3.64 -2.82
C ASP A 86 -3.87 4.89 -2.97
N HIS A 87 -4.43 6.08 -3.17
CA HIS A 87 -3.64 7.30 -3.42
C HIS A 87 -2.68 7.60 -2.27
N GLY A 88 -3.17 7.52 -1.04
CA GLY A 88 -2.35 7.69 0.18
C GLY A 88 -1.27 6.63 0.33
N HIS A 89 -1.53 5.39 -0.10
CA HIS A 89 -0.53 4.31 -0.08
C HIS A 89 0.63 4.63 -1.03
N MET A 90 0.34 5.06 -2.25
CA MET A 90 1.37 5.39 -3.23
C MET A 90 2.25 6.55 -2.78
N LEU A 91 1.64 7.60 -2.20
CA LEU A 91 2.37 8.72 -1.63
C LEU A 91 3.28 8.26 -0.49
N ALA A 92 2.78 7.40 0.40
CA ALA A 92 3.56 6.84 1.50
C ALA A 92 4.73 5.97 0.99
N CYS A 93 4.53 5.18 -0.08
CA CYS A 93 5.58 4.41 -0.73
C CYS A 93 6.59 5.28 -1.52
N GLY A 94 6.45 6.61 -1.51
CA GLY A 94 7.41 7.54 -2.09
C GLY A 94 7.17 7.89 -3.55
N MET A 95 6.02 7.52 -4.12
CA MET A 95 5.69 7.92 -5.49
C MET A 95 5.44 9.43 -5.59
N SER A 96 5.77 10.00 -6.74
CA SER A 96 5.64 11.43 -6.97
C SER A 96 4.17 11.87 -6.97
N PRO A 97 3.77 12.89 -6.18
CA PRO A 97 2.42 13.44 -6.26
C PRO A 97 2.06 13.92 -7.67
N ARG A 98 3.05 14.40 -8.44
CA ARG A 98 2.83 14.84 -9.82
C ARG A 98 2.45 13.67 -10.73
N GLU A 99 3.11 12.54 -10.58
CA GLU A 99 2.85 11.32 -11.34
C GLU A 99 1.46 10.76 -11.00
N ILE A 100 1.13 10.66 -9.70
CA ILE A 100 -0.18 10.19 -9.25
C ILE A 100 -1.29 11.10 -9.79
N MET A 101 -1.14 12.43 -9.67
CA MET A 101 -2.14 13.37 -10.20
C MET A 101 -2.26 13.30 -11.73
N ALA A 102 -1.16 13.04 -12.44
CA ALA A 102 -1.20 12.82 -13.89
C ALA A 102 -1.99 11.55 -14.25
N GLU A 103 -1.86 10.48 -13.46
CA GLU A 103 -2.64 9.26 -13.65
C GLU A 103 -4.13 9.50 -13.36
N LEU A 104 -4.47 10.18 -12.25
CA LEU A 104 -5.84 10.54 -11.91
C LEU A 104 -6.52 11.37 -13.00
N THR A 105 -5.77 12.27 -13.64
CA THR A 105 -6.29 13.14 -14.71
C THR A 105 -6.14 12.54 -16.12
N GLY A 106 -5.81 11.25 -16.21
CA GLY A 106 -5.77 10.50 -17.48
C GLY A 106 -4.67 10.97 -18.44
N ARG A 107 -3.51 11.38 -17.92
CA ARG A 107 -2.40 11.95 -18.72
C ARG A 107 -1.27 10.95 -18.91
N VAL A 108 -0.51 11.14 -20.01
CA VAL A 108 0.63 10.28 -20.39
C VAL A 108 1.74 10.20 -19.33
N GLY A 109 1.85 11.23 -18.48
CA GLY A 109 2.83 11.29 -17.39
C GLY A 109 2.42 10.54 -16.12
N GLY A 110 1.28 9.87 -16.11
CA GLY A 110 0.87 9.01 -15.00
C GLY A 110 1.63 7.67 -14.97
N SER A 111 1.60 6.99 -13.84
CA SER A 111 2.31 5.72 -13.59
C SER A 111 1.96 4.62 -14.60
N SER A 112 0.76 4.69 -15.20
CA SER A 112 0.27 3.77 -16.24
C SER A 112 -0.12 4.52 -17.52
N ARG A 113 0.45 5.71 -17.72
CA ARG A 113 0.18 6.61 -18.86
C ARG A 113 -1.30 6.98 -19.00
N GLY A 114 -2.01 7.10 -17.88
CA GLY A 114 -3.41 7.50 -17.82
C GLY A 114 -4.41 6.37 -18.13
N LYS A 115 -3.96 5.11 -18.15
CA LYS A 115 -4.80 3.94 -18.44
C LYS A 115 -5.36 3.26 -17.19
N GLY A 116 -4.76 3.48 -16.03
CA GLY A 116 -5.17 2.89 -14.77
C GLY A 116 -6.18 3.76 -14.03
N GLY A 117 -5.95 5.07 -14.03
CA GLY A 117 -6.80 6.03 -13.30
C GLY A 117 -6.75 5.80 -11.78
N SER A 118 -7.85 6.15 -11.10
CA SER A 118 -7.87 6.21 -9.63
C SER A 118 -7.65 4.89 -8.90
N MET A 119 -7.98 3.74 -9.50
CA MET A 119 -8.01 2.48 -8.75
C MET A 119 -6.86 1.55 -9.09
N HIS A 120 -6.11 1.84 -10.15
CA HIS A 120 -5.20 0.89 -10.79
C HIS A 120 -3.84 1.52 -11.00
N MET A 121 -3.16 1.79 -9.90
CA MET A 121 -1.81 2.31 -9.93
C MET A 121 -0.86 1.26 -9.35
N PHE A 122 0.34 1.15 -9.89
CA PHE A 122 1.29 0.09 -9.56
C PHE A 122 2.71 0.61 -9.69
N SER A 123 3.62 0.18 -8.81
CA SER A 123 5.05 0.48 -8.91
C SER A 123 5.89 -0.67 -8.36
N GLN A 124 6.55 -1.39 -9.27
CA GLN A 124 7.50 -2.45 -8.87
C GLN A 124 8.71 -1.86 -8.14
N GLU A 125 9.17 -0.68 -8.54
CA GLU A 125 10.29 0.00 -7.89
C GLU A 125 9.98 0.32 -6.43
N ALA A 126 8.77 0.81 -6.15
CA ALA A 126 8.30 1.09 -4.80
C ALA A 126 7.76 -0.15 -4.05
N GLN A 127 7.84 -1.35 -4.64
CA GLN A 127 7.20 -2.57 -4.12
C GLN A 127 5.70 -2.41 -3.82
N PHE A 128 5.03 -1.56 -4.60
CA PHE A 128 3.60 -1.29 -4.50
C PHE A 128 2.87 -2.08 -5.60
N PHE A 129 2.21 -3.16 -5.20
CA PHE A 129 1.48 -4.11 -6.05
C PHE A 129 0.03 -3.69 -6.35
N GLY A 130 -0.27 -2.44 -6.03
CA GLY A 130 -1.36 -1.69 -6.60
C GLY A 130 -2.67 -1.72 -5.86
N GLY A 131 -3.55 -0.82 -6.29
CA GLY A 131 -4.97 -0.83 -5.96
C GLY A 131 -5.74 -1.82 -6.83
N HIS A 132 -6.65 -2.54 -6.19
CA HIS A 132 -7.53 -3.50 -6.84
C HIS A 132 -8.99 -3.09 -6.71
N GLY A 133 -9.69 -3.04 -7.85
CA GLY A 133 -11.11 -2.68 -7.91
C GLY A 133 -12.06 -3.80 -7.46
N ILE A 134 -11.59 -5.04 -7.48
CA ILE A 134 -12.39 -6.20 -7.06
C ILE A 134 -12.21 -6.41 -5.55
N VAL A 135 -13.28 -6.20 -4.81
CA VAL A 135 -13.29 -6.26 -3.34
C VAL A 135 -12.80 -7.63 -2.85
N GLY A 136 -11.73 -7.63 -2.05
CA GLY A 136 -11.16 -8.83 -1.42
C GLY A 136 -10.11 -9.55 -2.26
N ALA A 137 -10.04 -9.30 -3.58
CA ALA A 137 -9.12 -10.01 -4.48
C ALA A 137 -7.65 -9.77 -4.16
N GLN A 138 -7.32 -8.56 -3.69
CA GLN A 138 -5.96 -8.20 -3.31
C GLN A 138 -5.41 -9.02 -2.14
N VAL A 139 -6.27 -9.62 -1.32
CA VAL A 139 -5.83 -10.38 -0.13
C VAL A 139 -5.18 -11.69 -0.57
N ALA A 140 -5.85 -12.45 -1.44
CA ALA A 140 -5.30 -13.67 -2.01
C ALA A 140 -4.01 -13.40 -2.82
N LEU A 141 -3.98 -12.29 -3.57
CA LEU A 141 -2.76 -11.86 -4.26
C LEU A 141 -1.62 -11.51 -3.27
N GLY A 142 -1.95 -10.84 -2.17
CA GLY A 142 -1.03 -10.53 -1.07
C GLY A 142 -0.46 -11.78 -0.40
N THR A 143 -1.28 -12.82 -0.17
CA THR A 143 -0.82 -14.13 0.30
C THR A 143 0.13 -14.77 -0.71
N GLY A 144 -0.15 -14.64 -2.01
CA GLY A 144 0.76 -15.09 -3.07
C GLY A 144 2.14 -14.40 -3.03
N LEU A 145 2.17 -13.09 -2.77
CA LEU A 145 3.42 -12.35 -2.58
C LEU A 145 4.20 -12.85 -1.35
N ALA A 146 3.51 -13.07 -0.22
CA ALA A 146 4.13 -13.63 0.98
C ALA A 146 4.70 -15.04 0.73
N LEU A 147 3.97 -15.89 0.01
CA LEU A 147 4.44 -17.21 -0.40
C LEU A 147 5.70 -17.09 -1.27
N ALA A 148 5.73 -16.15 -2.21
CA ALA A 148 6.88 -15.93 -3.09
C ALA A 148 8.12 -15.47 -2.32
N ASN A 149 7.97 -14.63 -1.30
CA ASN A 149 9.05 -14.21 -0.41
C ASN A 149 9.66 -15.40 0.34
N ARG A 150 8.79 -16.21 0.96
CA ARG A 150 9.20 -17.46 1.61
C ARG A 150 9.89 -18.42 0.65
N TYR A 151 9.36 -18.56 -0.57
CA TYR A 151 9.90 -19.47 -1.59
C TYR A 151 11.31 -19.05 -2.04
N ARG A 152 11.57 -17.74 -2.12
CA ARG A 152 12.88 -17.18 -2.47
C ARG A 152 13.87 -17.17 -1.29
N GLY A 153 13.39 -17.46 -0.07
CA GLY A 153 14.21 -17.40 1.14
C GLY A 153 14.69 -15.98 1.47
N ASN A 154 13.88 -14.96 1.14
CA ASN A 154 14.13 -13.59 1.59
C ASN A 154 13.30 -13.30 2.85
N ASP A 155 13.69 -12.27 3.59
CA ASP A 155 13.04 -11.87 4.86
C ASP A 155 11.98 -10.78 4.67
N SER A 156 11.51 -10.56 3.43
CA SER A 156 10.51 -9.53 3.11
C SER A 156 9.09 -9.99 3.44
N VAL A 157 8.24 -9.06 3.89
CA VAL A 157 6.83 -9.33 4.16
C VAL A 157 5.91 -8.71 3.09
N SER A 158 4.68 -9.23 2.99
CA SER A 158 3.62 -8.68 2.16
C SER A 158 2.53 -8.11 3.07
N VAL A 159 2.25 -6.82 2.93
CA VAL A 159 1.19 -6.12 3.66
C VAL A 159 -0.02 -5.98 2.74
N ALA A 160 -1.04 -6.81 3.00
CA ALA A 160 -2.30 -6.80 2.27
C ALA A 160 -3.36 -5.98 3.02
N TYR A 161 -3.72 -4.83 2.47
CA TYR A 161 -4.77 -3.96 3.03
C TYR A 161 -6.13 -4.31 2.46
N PHE A 162 -7.13 -4.35 3.33
CA PHE A 162 -8.52 -4.53 2.95
C PHE A 162 -9.44 -3.85 3.96
N GLY A 163 -10.60 -3.40 3.49
CA GLY A 163 -11.61 -2.78 4.34
C GLY A 163 -12.43 -3.81 5.11
N ASP A 164 -13.18 -3.35 6.10
CA ASP A 164 -14.17 -4.11 6.85
C ASP A 164 -15.20 -4.80 5.94
N GLY A 165 -15.67 -4.11 4.89
CA GLY A 165 -16.57 -4.73 3.90
C GLY A 165 -15.90 -5.87 3.12
N ALA A 166 -14.61 -5.76 2.83
CA ALA A 166 -13.85 -6.80 2.13
C ALA A 166 -13.56 -8.02 3.02
N ALA A 167 -13.53 -7.85 4.35
CA ALA A 167 -13.30 -8.94 5.30
C ALA A 167 -14.33 -10.08 5.18
N ASN A 168 -15.52 -9.80 4.61
CA ASN A 168 -16.58 -10.78 4.42
C ASN A 168 -16.49 -11.54 3.09
N GLN A 169 -15.46 -11.32 2.28
CA GLN A 169 -15.28 -12.02 1.01
C GLN A 169 -14.69 -13.42 1.24
N GLY A 170 -15.24 -14.45 0.59
CA GLY A 170 -14.81 -15.84 0.76
C GLY A 170 -13.30 -16.04 0.55
N GLN A 171 -12.75 -15.43 -0.49
CA GLN A 171 -11.31 -15.49 -0.79
C GLN A 171 -10.41 -14.94 0.32
N VAL A 172 -10.92 -14.05 1.20
CA VAL A 172 -10.17 -13.56 2.36
C VAL A 172 -10.03 -14.66 3.42
N TYR A 173 -11.04 -15.51 3.60
CA TYR A 173 -10.99 -16.65 4.54
C TYR A 173 -10.13 -17.81 4.04
N GLU A 174 -9.90 -17.89 2.73
CA GLU A 174 -9.01 -18.89 2.10
C GLU A 174 -7.53 -18.48 2.12
N SER A 175 -7.24 -17.22 2.45
CA SER A 175 -5.93 -16.56 2.31
C SER A 175 -5.01 -16.72 3.51
#